data_AF-A0A7K0I7F7-F1
#
_entry.id   AF-A0A7K0I7F7-F1
#
_cell.length_a   1.000
_cell.length_b   1.000
_cell.length_c   1.000
_cell.angle_alpha   90.00
_cell.angle_beta   90.00
_cell.angle_gamma   90.00
#
_symmetry.space_group_name_H-M   'P 1'
#
loop_
_entity.id
_entity.type
_entity.pdbx_description
1 polymer ?
#
loop_
_entity_poly.entity_id
_entity_poly.type
_entity_poly.pdbx_seq_one_letter_code
_entity_poly.pdbx_strand_id
1 'polypeptide(L)' 'EVSSDFYRPTDVVNLWGDPTKAKQKLGWDPTRMTSFKDLVRIMVEADMAKVAAERAGEQVKLNLAEYLEKGIVK' A
#
# COMPACT_ATOMS: atom_id res chain seq x y z
N GLU A 1 -10.96 -15.43 -9.80
CA GLU A 1 -10.13 -16.64 -9.80
C GLU A 1 -8.67 -16.22 -9.67
N VAL A 2 -7.81 -17.00 -9.01
CA VAL A 2 -6.38 -16.66 -8.80
C VAL A 2 -5.57 -17.21 -9.98
N SER A 3 -4.67 -16.41 -10.59
CA SER A 3 -3.79 -16.89 -11.66
C SER A 3 -2.90 -18.04 -11.18
N SER A 4 -2.66 -19.03 -12.05
CA SER A 4 -1.70 -20.12 -11.81
C SER A 4 -0.30 -19.61 -11.45
N ASP A 5 0.08 -18.44 -11.97
CA ASP A 5 1.40 -17.84 -11.77
C ASP A 5 1.66 -17.46 -10.30
N PHE A 6 0.61 -17.31 -9.49
CA PHE A 6 0.73 -16.97 -8.07
C PHE A 6 0.68 -18.21 -7.14
N TYR A 7 0.47 -19.41 -7.69
CA TYR A 7 0.37 -20.62 -6.88
C TYR A 7 1.75 -21.11 -6.44
N ARG A 8 1.91 -21.41 -5.16
CA ARG A 8 3.14 -22.02 -4.64
C ARG A 8 2.93 -23.52 -4.48
N PRO A 9 3.78 -24.38 -5.09
CA PRO A 9 3.65 -25.85 -4.98
C PRO A 9 3.67 -26.38 -3.53
N THR A 10 4.29 -25.62 -2.64
CA THR A 10 4.24 -25.83 -1.20
C THR A 10 3.83 -24.52 -0.54
N ASP A 11 2.71 -24.53 0.17
CA ASP A 11 2.19 -23.37 0.89
C ASP A 11 2.18 -23.60 2.40
N VAL A 12 2.27 -22.51 3.14
CA VAL A 12 2.19 -22.58 4.60
C VAL A 12 0.72 -22.60 5.01
N VAL A 13 0.31 -23.66 5.70
CA VAL A 13 -1.10 -23.83 6.10
C VAL A 13 -1.52 -22.78 7.14
N ASN A 14 -0.71 -22.57 8.19
CA ASN A 14 -1.00 -21.59 9.25
C ASN A 14 0.30 -20.97 9.79
N LEU A 15 0.24 -19.67 10.11
CA LEU A 15 1.32 -18.92 10.77
C LEU A 15 0.76 -18.16 11.98
N TRP A 16 0.84 -18.78 13.17
CA TRP A 16 0.38 -18.18 14.42
C TRP A 16 1.52 -18.08 15.41
N GLY A 17 1.87 -16.84 15.79
CA GLY A 17 2.88 -16.57 16.79
C GLY A 17 2.29 -16.35 18.18
N ASP A 18 2.99 -16.80 19.22
CA ASP A 18 2.72 -16.46 20.62
C ASP A 18 3.77 -15.45 21.14
N PRO A 19 3.41 -14.16 21.34
CA PRO A 19 4.34 -13.14 21.80
C PRO A 19 4.53 -13.11 23.33
N THR A 20 4.05 -14.10 24.09
CA THR A 20 4.07 -14.11 25.57
C THR A 20 5.45 -13.81 26.16
N LYS A 21 6.51 -14.41 25.61
CA LYS A 21 7.89 -14.19 26.09
C LYS A 21 8.33 -12.72 25.94
N ALA A 22 8.04 -12.10 24.79
CA ALA A 22 8.40 -10.71 24.53
C ALA A 22 7.61 -9.76 25.45
N LYS A 23 6.32 -10.04 25.66
CA LYS A 23 5.49 -9.28 26.61
C LYS A 23 6.04 -9.32 28.02
N GLN A 24 6.42 -10.51 28.51
CA GLN A 24 6.92 -10.66 29.88
C GLN A 24 8.29 -10.03 30.10
N LYS A 25 9.19 -10.12 29.12
CA LYS A 25 10.58 -9.69 29.28
C LYS A 25 10.83 -8.25 28.84
N LEU A 26 10.08 -7.78 27.85
CA LEU A 26 10.30 -6.48 27.20
C LEU A 26 9.12 -5.53 27.37
N GLY A 27 8.00 -5.99 27.93
CA GLY A 27 6.76 -5.20 27.97
C GLY A 27 6.13 -4.96 26.59
N TRP A 28 6.65 -5.61 25.54
CA TRP A 28 6.20 -5.41 24.17
C TRP A 28 4.99 -6.31 23.87
N ASP A 29 3.85 -5.70 23.51
CA ASP A 29 2.59 -6.39 23.23
C ASP A 29 1.96 -5.89 21.91
N PRO A 30 2.25 -6.54 20.76
CA PRO A 30 1.75 -6.11 19.46
C PRO A 30 0.22 -6.24 19.35
N THR A 31 -0.40 -7.12 20.14
CA THR A 31 -1.85 -7.36 20.10
C THR A 31 -2.66 -6.16 20.61
N ARG A 32 -2.01 -5.26 21.36
CA ARG A 32 -2.58 -4.01 21.87
C ARG A 32 -2.19 -2.77 21.05
N MET A 33 -1.38 -2.95 20.00
CA MET A 33 -0.90 -1.88 19.14
C MET A 33 -1.80 -1.79 17.89
N THR A 34 -1.22 -1.83 16.69
CA THR A 34 -1.94 -1.79 15.42
C THR A 34 -2.71 -3.08 15.20
N SER A 35 -4.04 -3.00 15.18
CA SER A 35 -4.89 -4.13 14.81
C SER A 35 -4.72 -4.47 13.32
N PHE A 36 -5.11 -5.69 12.91
CA PHE A 36 -5.12 -6.05 11.49
C PHE A 36 -5.96 -5.08 10.64
N LYS A 37 -7.12 -4.65 11.16
CA LYS A 37 -8.01 -3.70 10.48
C LYS A 37 -7.36 -2.32 10.33
N ASP A 38 -6.65 -1.85 11.36
CA ASP A 38 -5.91 -0.59 11.29
C ASP A 38 -4.76 -0.66 10.30
N LEU A 39 -4.04 -1.78 10.27
CA LEU A 39 -2.96 -1.99 9.30
C LEU A 39 -3.50 -1.88 7.86
N VAL A 40 -4.59 -2.59 7.55
CA VAL A 40 -5.24 -2.52 6.23
C VAL A 40 -5.63 -1.08 5.90
N ARG A 41 -6.27 -0.37 6.85
CA ARG A 41 -6.66 1.03 6.65
C ARG A 41 -5.47 1.93 6.35
N ILE A 42 -4.41 1.86 7.15
CA ILE A 42 -3.18 2.67 6.98
C ILE A 42 -2.57 2.44 5.60
N MET A 43 -2.48 1.18 5.17
CA MET A 43 -1.93 0.82 3.85
C MET A 43 -2.77 1.39 2.71
N VAL A 44 -4.10 1.20 2.76
CA VAL A 44 -5.00 1.69 1.70
C VAL A 44 -5.02 3.21 1.66
N GLU A 45 -5.08 3.89 2.81
CA GLU A 45 -5.04 5.36 2.87
C GLU A 45 -3.77 5.91 2.22
N ALA A 46 -2.62 5.30 2.49
CA ALA A 46 -1.35 5.70 1.90
C ALA A 46 -1.32 5.50 0.38
N ASP A 47 -1.76 4.34 -0.13
CA ASP A 47 -1.80 4.07 -1.56
C ASP A 47 -2.80 4.98 -2.29
N MET A 48 -3.97 5.25 -1.70
CA MET A 48 -4.95 6.17 -2.28
C MET A 48 -4.41 7.59 -2.38
N ALA A 49 -3.70 8.07 -1.36
CA ALA A 49 -3.06 9.39 -1.40
C ALA A 49 -1.97 9.45 -2.49
N LYS A 50 -1.16 8.40 -2.62
CA LYS A 50 -0.13 8.29 -3.65
C LYS A 50 -0.74 8.34 -5.06
N VAL A 51 -1.72 7.49 -5.33
CA VAL A 51 -2.38 7.43 -6.65
C VAL A 51 -3.07 8.75 -7.00
N ALA A 52 -3.68 9.44 -6.01
CA ALA A 52 -4.28 10.75 -6.23
C ALA A 52 -3.23 11.79 -6.66
N ALA A 53 -2.07 11.81 -6.02
CA ALA A 53 -0.96 12.71 -6.36
C ALA A 53 -0.38 12.41 -7.76
N GLU A 54 -0.19 11.13 -8.09
CA GLU A 54 0.30 10.70 -9.41
C GLU A 54 -0.65 11.13 -10.54
N ARG A 55 -1.97 10.89 -10.36
CA ARG A 55 -3.00 11.31 -11.34
C ARG A 55 -3.03 12.82 -11.55
N ALA A 56 -2.92 13.60 -10.47
CA ALA A 56 -2.86 15.06 -10.59
C ALA A 56 -1.63 15.51 -11.38
N GLY A 57 -0.46 14.88 -11.13
CA GLY A 57 0.76 15.14 -11.88
C GLY A 57 0.66 14.80 -13.37
N GLU A 58 0.00 13.69 -13.71
CA GLU A 58 -0.27 13.29 -15.10
C GLU A 58 -1.17 14.30 -15.81
N GLN A 59 -2.27 14.73 -15.17
CA GLN A 59 -3.17 15.74 -15.74
C GLN A 59 -2.45 17.06 -16.01
N VAL A 60 -1.59 17.52 -15.09
CA VAL A 60 -0.80 18.73 -15.29
C VAL A 60 0.15 18.60 -16.48
N LYS A 61 0.83 17.46 -16.63
CA LYS A 61 1.73 17.20 -17.77
C LYS A 61 0.98 17.22 -19.11
N LEU A 62 -0.18 16.57 -19.16
CA LEU A 62 -1.03 16.53 -20.35
C LEU A 62 -1.50 17.94 -20.74
N ASN A 63 -2.01 18.71 -19.79
CA ASN A 63 -2.47 20.08 -20.02
C ASN A 63 -1.32 20.98 -20.51
N LEU A 64 -0.10 20.80 -19.99
CA LEU A 64 1.07 21.55 -20.45
C LEU A 64 1.48 21.17 -21.88
N ALA A 65 1.49 19.87 -22.21
CA ALA A 65 1.78 19.42 -23.57
C ALA A 65 0.76 19.98 -24.57
N GLU A 66 -0.54 19.90 -24.24
CA GLU A 66 -1.61 20.48 -25.05
C GLU A 66 -1.47 22.00 -25.19
N TYR A 67 -1.11 22.71 -24.11
CA TYR A 67 -0.85 24.14 -24.15
C TYR A 67 0.35 24.50 -25.05
N LEU A 68 1.45 23.73 -25.00
CA LEU A 68 2.63 23.97 -25.84
C LEU A 68 2.39 23.60 -27.32
N GLU A 69 1.54 22.60 -27.59
CA GLU A 69 1.16 22.21 -28.96
C GLU A 69 0.18 23.20 -29.59
N LYS A 70 -0.84 23.66 -28.83
CA LYS A 70 -1.85 24.62 -29.30
C LYS A 70 -1.36 26.07 -29.24
N GLY A 71 -0.51 26.36 -28.27
CA GLY A 71 0.22 27.61 -28.12
C GLY A 71 1.45 27.59 -29.01
N ILE A 72 1.23 27.73 -30.32
CA ILE A 72 2.23 28.26 -31.24
C ILE A 72 2.77 29.54 -30.60
N VAL A 73 3.96 29.44 -30.00
CA VAL A 73 4.76 30.59 -29.61
C VAL A 73 5.06 31.33 -30.90
N LYS A 74 4.38 32.46 -31.11
CA LYS A 74 4.98 33.60 -31.78
C LYS A 74 5.67 34.45 -30.73
#